data_AF-A0A937EXP3-F1
#
_entry.id   AF-A0A937EXP3-F1
#
_cell.length_a   1.000
_cell.length_b   1.000
_cell.length_c   1.000
_cell.angle_alpha   90.00
_cell.angle_beta   90.00
_cell.angle_gamma   90.00
#
_symmetry.space_group_name_H-M   'P 1'
#
loop_
_entity.id
_entity.type
_entity.pdbx_description
1 polymer ?
#
loop_
_entity_poly.entity_id
_entity_poly.type
_entity_poly.pdbx_seq_one_letter_code
_entity_poly.pdbx_strand_id
1 'polypeptide(L)' 'MRNLPQETLDRLPEDSQIWHNLKQAIAASSGFRRWQLEHSADDRLPNQELDTLVHRYLRETLETLAY' A
#
# COMPACT_ATOMS: atom_id res chain seq x y z
N MET A 1 20.65 -15.00 -28.33
CA MET A 1 20.18 -13.85 -27.51
C MET A 1 19.12 -14.36 -26.55
N ARG A 2 19.38 -14.26 -25.25
CA ARG A 2 18.49 -14.77 -24.19
C ARG A 2 17.39 -13.73 -23.97
N ASN A 3 16.23 -13.91 -24.58
CA ASN A 3 15.04 -13.13 -24.23
C ASN A 3 14.49 -13.71 -22.92
N LEU A 4 14.67 -12.99 -21.82
CA LEU A 4 13.96 -13.25 -20.57
C LEU A 4 12.47 -12.94 -20.81
N PRO A 5 11.55 -13.90 -20.60
CA PRO A 5 10.14 -13.56 -20.56
C PRO A 5 9.91 -12.73 -19.29
N GLN A 6 9.55 -11.47 -19.45
CA GLN A 6 9.12 -10.59 -18.34
C GLN A 6 7.75 -11.00 -17.75
N GLU A 7 7.31 -12.24 -17.95
CA GLU A 7 5.95 -12.74 -17.66
C GLU A 7 5.79 -13.39 -16.27
N THR A 8 6.83 -13.46 -15.45
CA THR A 8 6.74 -14.15 -14.14
C THR A 8 6.26 -13.29 -12.97
N LEU A 9 6.11 -11.98 -13.14
CA LEU A 9 5.59 -11.10 -12.08
C LEU A 9 4.06 -10.93 -12.10
N ASP A 10 3.38 -11.46 -13.13
CA ASP A 10 1.92 -11.34 -13.31
C ASP A 10 1.14 -12.53 -12.72
N ARG A 11 1.81 -13.52 -12.13
CA ARG A 11 1.35 -14.91 -12.23
C ARG A 11 0.95 -15.67 -10.98
N LEU A 12 0.61 -15.04 -9.86
CA LEU A 12 -0.14 -15.78 -8.83
C LEU A 12 -1.33 -14.96 -8.31
N PRO A 13 -2.58 -15.43 -8.47
CA PRO A 13 -3.72 -14.87 -7.74
C PRO A 13 -3.50 -14.88 -6.21
N GLU A 14 -2.58 -15.71 -5.74
CA GLU A 14 -2.05 -15.71 -4.38
C GLU A 14 -1.39 -14.37 -4.01
N ASP A 15 -0.59 -13.75 -4.88
CA ASP A 15 0.01 -12.42 -4.62
C ASP A 15 -1.07 -11.33 -4.51
N SER A 16 -2.12 -11.41 -5.33
CA SER A 16 -3.25 -10.48 -5.25
C SER A 16 -4.03 -10.67 -3.94
N GLN A 17 -4.24 -11.92 -3.52
CA GLN A 17 -4.90 -12.24 -2.26
C GLN A 17 -4.06 -11.86 -1.03
N ILE A 18 -2.74 -12.09 -1.08
CA ILE A 18 -1.76 -11.67 -0.08
C ILE A 18 -1.77 -10.14 0.03
N TRP A 19 -1.72 -9.42 -1.10
CA TRP A 19 -1.81 -7.96 -1.14
C TRP A 19 -3.14 -7.46 -0.54
N HIS A 20 -4.25 -8.11 -0.88
CA HIS A 20 -5.55 -7.77 -0.33
C HIS A 20 -5.59 -7.93 1.21
N ASN A 21 -5.12 -9.07 1.71
CA ASN A 21 -5.07 -9.35 3.15
C ASN A 21 -4.12 -8.38 3.88
N LEU A 22 -2.97 -8.05 3.29
CA LEU A 22 -2.02 -7.09 3.85
C LEU A 22 -2.64 -5.69 3.95
N LYS A 23 -3.30 -5.22 2.90
CA LYS A 23 -4.02 -3.93 2.91
C LYS A 23 -5.07 -3.89 4.03
N GLN A 24 -5.85 -4.96 4.18
CA GLN A 24 -6.85 -5.06 5.24
C GLN A 24 -6.21 -5.02 6.64
N ALA A 25 -5.12 -5.75 6.85
CA ALA A 25 -4.39 -5.75 8.13
C ALA A 25 -3.80 -4.37 8.46
N ILE A 26 -3.23 -3.68 7.47
CA ILE A 26 -2.73 -2.31 7.62
C ILE A 26 -3.89 -1.37 7.93
N ALA A 27 -4.99 -1.46 7.18
CA ALA A 27 -6.18 -0.63 7.39
C ALA A 27 -6.77 -0.80 8.79
N ALA A 28 -6.74 -2.03 9.33
CA ALA A 28 -7.18 -2.34 10.68
C ALA A 28 -6.19 -1.91 11.77
N SER A 29 -4.94 -1.60 11.41
CA SER A 29 -3.92 -1.19 12.37
C SER A 29 -4.24 0.16 13.01
N SER A 30 -3.78 0.35 14.24
CA SER A 30 -3.92 1.63 14.96
C SER A 30 -3.03 2.73 14.38
N GLY A 31 -1.85 2.38 13.84
CA GLY A 31 -0.94 3.31 13.19
C GLY A 31 -1.56 3.94 11.94
N PHE A 32 -2.09 3.10 11.04
CA PHE A 32 -2.74 3.58 9.81
C PHE A 32 -3.95 4.46 10.09
N ARG A 33 -4.81 4.09 11.04
CA ARG A 33 -6.00 4.90 11.39
C ARG A 33 -5.63 6.28 11.94
N ARG A 34 -4.57 6.39 12.74
CA ARG A 34 -4.08 7.68 13.24
C ARG A 34 -3.51 8.53 12.12
N TRP A 35 -2.63 7.94 11.29
CA TRP A 35 -2.07 8.60 10.11
C TRP A 35 -3.16 9.07 9.15
N GLN A 36 -4.18 8.24 8.92
CA GLN A 36 -5.33 8.60 8.10
C GLN A 36 -6.07 9.80 8.69
N LEU A 37 -6.31 9.88 10.00
CA LEU A 37 -6.97 11.04 10.63
C LEU A 37 -6.14 12.32 10.49
N GLU A 38 -4.82 12.23 10.63
CA GLU A 38 -3.89 13.35 10.48
C GLU A 38 -3.89 13.88 9.03
N HIS A 39 -3.96 12.97 8.05
CA HIS A 39 -3.99 13.32 6.63
C HIS A 39 -5.39 13.56 6.05
N SER A 40 -6.47 13.09 6.69
CA SER A 40 -7.85 13.32 6.21
C SER A 40 -8.29 14.78 6.29
N ALA A 41 -7.59 15.59 7.09
CA ALA A 41 -7.76 17.04 7.13
C ALA A 41 -7.14 17.75 5.91
N ASP A 42 -6.29 17.07 5.15
CA ASP A 42 -5.76 17.57 3.88
C ASP A 42 -6.81 17.33 2.79
N ASP A 43 -7.47 18.42 2.38
CA ASP A 43 -8.59 18.48 1.41
C ASP A 43 -8.26 17.88 0.02
N ARG A 44 -7.04 17.35 -0.17
CA ARG A 44 -6.56 16.67 -1.38
C ARG A 44 -6.79 15.16 -1.37
N LEU A 45 -7.25 14.59 -0.25
CA LEU A 45 -7.54 13.16 -0.10
C LEU A 45 -9.02 12.72 -0.21
N PRO A 46 -10.02 13.55 -0.55
CA PRO A 46 -11.39 13.08 -0.56
C PRO A 46 -11.53 12.10 -1.72
N ASN A 47 -11.76 10.83 -1.36
CA ASN A 47 -12.04 9.72 -2.27
C ASN A 47 -10.82 8.96 -2.85
N GLN A 48 -9.66 8.96 -2.18
CA GLN A 48 -8.60 8.02 -2.55
C GLN A 48 -8.96 6.59 -2.13
N GLU A 49 -8.80 5.64 -3.08
CA GLU A 49 -8.99 4.22 -2.81
C GLU A 49 -8.04 3.75 -1.70
N LEU A 50 -8.50 2.75 -0.93
CA LEU A 50 -7.70 2.14 0.15
C LEU A 50 -6.29 1.76 -0.32
N ASP A 51 -6.16 1.35 -1.58
CA ASP A 51 -4.87 1.02 -2.19
C ASP A 51 -3.90 2.20 -2.19
N THR A 52 -4.37 3.39 -2.59
CA THR A 52 -3.53 4.60 -2.63
C THR A 52 -3.14 5.07 -1.23
N LEU A 53 -4.07 4.99 -0.28
CA LEU A 53 -3.80 5.33 1.12
C LEU A 53 -2.77 4.39 1.73
N VAL A 54 -2.92 3.08 1.52
CA VAL A 54 -1.96 2.08 2.01
C VAL A 54 -0.60 2.28 1.35
N HIS A 55 -0.54 2.56 0.05
CA HIS A 55 0.71 2.85 -0.65
C HIS A 55 1.44 4.07 -0.07
N ARG A 56 0.70 5.16 0.19
CA ARG A 56 1.27 6.38 0.76
C ARG A 56 1.77 6.14 2.18
N TYR A 57 0.97 5.49 3.02
CA TYR A 57 1.37 5.14 4.38
C TYR A 57 2.65 4.30 4.40
N LEU A 58 2.72 3.25 3.56
CA LEU A 58 3.91 2.41 3.46
C LEU A 58 5.13 3.22 3.02
N ARG A 59 4.98 4.08 2.01
CA ARG A 59 6.07 4.95 1.53
C ARG A 59 6.59 5.84 2.67
N GLU A 60 5.72 6.57 3.35
CA GLU A 60 6.15 7.49 4.42
C GLU A 60 6.74 6.75 5.63
N THR A 61 6.19 5.58 5.97
CA THR A 61 6.71 4.77 7.07
C THR A 61 8.09 4.20 6.74
N LEU A 62 8.31 3.77 5.49
CA LEU A 62 9.60 3.28 5.01
C LEU A 62 10.64 4.40 4.92
N GLU A 63 10.25 5.60 4.47
CA GLU A 63 11.14 6.77 4.45
C GLU A 63 11.60 7.15 5.86
N THR A 64 10.71 7.05 6.85
CA THR A 64 11.03 7.34 8.26
C THR A 64 12.01 6.34 8.88
N LEU A 65 12.04 5.10 8.38
CA LEU A 65 12.95 4.03 8.86
C LEU A 65 14.29 3.98 8.11
N ALA A 66 14.43 4.71 7.01
CA ALA A 66 15.64 4.72 6.18
C ALA A 66 16.71 5.74 6.64
N TYR A 67 16.52 6.35 7.80
CA TYR A 67 17.42 7.34 8.42
C TYR A 67 18.12 6.75 9.64
#